data_AF-A0A165RV23-F1
#
_entry.id   AF-A0A165RV23-F1
#
_cell.length_a   1.000
_cell.length_b   1.000
_cell.length_c   1.000
_cell.angle_alpha   90.00
_cell.angle_beta   90.00
_cell.angle_gamma   90.00
#
_symmetry.space_group_name_H-M   'P 1'
#
loop_
_entity.id
_entity.type
_entity.pdbx_description
1 polymer ?
#
loop_
_entity_poly.entity_id
_entity_poly.type
_entity_poly.pdbx_seq_one_letter_code
_entity_poly.pdbx_strand_id
1 'polypeptide(L)'
;MPPMSFTGIVTKVGCMNKTATVTVSRWAVHKTTGKRLQRSKKFLTHDENNQLRLEDLVLIRNCRPLSARKRFMLEKILKSPETERAVVHAKQAEEKVAALPLSLT
;
A
#
# COMPACT_ATOMS: atom_id res chain seq x y z
N MET A 1 19.16 -7.32 -16.37
CA MET A 1 18.61 -5.98 -16.05
C MET A 1 17.37 -6.17 -15.19
N PRO A 2 17.30 -5.58 -13.98
CA PRO A 2 16.16 -5.79 -13.09
C PRO A 2 14.87 -5.18 -13.67
N PRO A 3 13.70 -5.78 -13.38
CA PRO A 3 12.42 -5.22 -13.76
C PRO A 3 12.18 -3.86 -13.08
N MET A 4 11.41 -3.00 -13.74
CA MET A 4 11.12 -1.66 -13.21
C MET A 4 10.10 -1.76 -12.08
N SER A 5 10.46 -1.28 -10.90
CA SER A 5 9.59 -1.21 -9.73
C SER A 5 9.33 0.23 -9.26
N PHE A 6 8.14 0.46 -8.71
CA PHE A 6 7.75 1.73 -8.10
C PHE A 6 7.18 1.50 -6.71
N THR A 7 7.44 2.46 -5.83
CA THR A 7 6.83 2.51 -4.50
C THR A 7 5.73 3.56 -4.49
N GLY A 8 4.57 3.21 -3.93
CA GLY A 8 3.43 4.13 -3.87
C GLY A 8 2.44 3.77 -2.77
N ILE A 9 1.43 4.62 -2.63
CA ILE A 9 0.36 4.46 -1.65
C ILE A 9 -0.92 4.04 -2.38
N VAL A 10 -1.67 3.11 -1.80
CA VAL A 10 -2.95 2.67 -2.34
C VAL A 10 -4.04 3.71 -2.03
N THR A 11 -4.62 4.31 -3.07
CA THR A 11 -5.64 5.37 -2.93
C THR A 11 -7.06 4.87 -3.13
N LYS A 12 -7.27 3.83 -3.95
CA LYS A 12 -8.61 3.26 -4.18
C LYS A 12 -8.56 1.74 -4.18
N VAL A 13 -9.43 1.15 -3.36
CA VAL A 13 -9.69 -0.30 -3.23
C VAL A 13 -11.20 -0.52 -3.27
N GLY A 14 -11.65 -1.65 -3.80
CA GLY A 14 -13.06 -2.08 -3.74
C GLY A 14 -13.96 -1.60 -4.88
N CYS A 15 -13.55 -0.63 -5.70
CA CYS A 15 -14.34 -0.20 -6.86
C CYS A 15 -14.21 -1.15 -8.07
N MET A 16 -13.14 -1.95 -8.14
CA MET A 16 -12.85 -2.86 -9.26
C MET A 16 -12.34 -4.17 -8.70
N ASN A 17 -12.78 -5.30 -9.27
CA ASN A 17 -12.29 -6.62 -8.88
C ASN A 17 -10.81 -6.80 -9.28
N LYS A 18 -10.01 -7.40 -8.39
CA LYS A 18 -8.61 -7.77 -8.64
C LYS A 18 -7.72 -6.62 -9.08
N THR A 19 -8.08 -5.41 -8.63
CA THR A 19 -7.46 -4.16 -9.07
C THR A 19 -7.44 -3.12 -7.96
N ALA A 20 -6.26 -2.57 -7.70
CA ALA A 20 -6.11 -1.40 -6.83
C ALA A 20 -5.55 -0.22 -7.62
N THR A 21 -5.88 1.00 -7.21
CA THR A 21 -5.24 2.21 -7.75
C THR A 21 -4.13 2.67 -6.81
N VAL A 22 -2.89 2.63 -7.29
CA VAL A 22 -1.70 3.06 -6.55
C VAL A 22 -1.26 4.42 -7.05
N THR A 23 -1.09 5.37 -6.14
CA THR A 23 -0.53 6.68 -6.43
C THR A 23 0.97 6.65 -6.15
N VAL A 24 1.77 6.84 -7.20
CA VAL A 24 3.22 6.97 -7.10
C VAL A 24 3.57 8.45 -7.18
N SER A 25 4.26 8.94 -6.17
CA SER A 25 4.79 10.31 -6.16
C SER A 25 6.26 10.31 -6.57
N ARG A 26 6.64 11.28 -7.39
CA ARG A 26 8.03 11.52 -7.78
C ARG A 26 8.33 13.00 -7.75
N TRP A 27 9.59 13.33 -7.48
CA TRP A 27 10.07 14.68 -7.61
C TRP A 27 10.48 14.94 -9.07
N ALA A 28 10.03 16.05 -9.62
CA ALA A 28 10.40 16.52 -10.94
C ALA A 28 10.86 17.97 -10.83
N VAL A 29 11.99 18.30 -11.45
CA VAL A 29 12.48 19.68 -11.51
C VAL A 29 11.81 20.40 -12.67
N HIS A 30 11.27 21.60 -12.42
CA HIS A 30 10.75 22.45 -13.49
C HIS A 30 11.91 22.91 -14.39
N LYS A 31 11.77 22.74 -15.71
CA LYS A 31 12.86 22.96 -16.67
C LYS A 31 13.42 24.39 -16.63
N THR A 32 12.55 25.40 -16.54
CA THR A 32 12.97 26.80 -16.64
C THR A 32 13.37 27.40 -15.30
N THR A 33 12.65 27.06 -14.22
CA THR A 33 12.82 27.73 -12.91
C THR A 33 13.62 26.91 -11.91
N GLY A 34 13.94 25.64 -12.21
CA GLY A 34 14.67 24.76 -11.29
C GLY A 34 13.89 24.38 -10.01
N LYS A 35 12.65 24.86 -9.83
CA LYS A 35 11.83 24.52 -8.66
C LYS A 35 11.52 23.02 -8.65
N ARG A 36 11.77 22.37 -7.51
CA ARG A 36 11.44 20.96 -7.28
C ARG A 36 9.93 20.84 -7.02
N LEU A 37 9.23 20.16 -7.93
CA LEU A 37 7.78 19.95 -7.89
C LEU A 37 7.49 18.47 -7.60
N GLN A 38 6.52 18.21 -6.72
CA GLN A 38 6.02 16.85 -6.51
C GLN A 38 4.96 16.55 -7.59
N ARG A 39 5.17 15.50 -8.37
CA ARG A 39 4.19 15.00 -9.35
C ARG A 39 3.72 13.62 -8.94
N SER A 40 2.43 13.40 -8.99
CA SER A 40 1.82 12.11 -8.73
C SER A 40 1.26 11.50 -10.02
N LYS A 41 1.36 10.18 -10.16
CA LYS A 41 0.71 9.42 -11.22
C LYS A 41 -0.01 8.22 -10.61
N LYS A 42 -1.23 7.98 -11.07
CA LYS A 42 -2.04 6.84 -10.65
C LYS A 42 -1.79 5.66 -11.59
N PHE A 43 -1.53 4.50 -11.01
CA PHE A 43 -1.33 3.24 -11.71
C PHE A 43 -2.41 2.26 -11.29
N LEU A 44 -2.91 1.50 -12.26
CA LEU A 44 -3.80 0.38 -11.97
C LEU A 44 -2.94 -0.87 -11.80
N THR A 45 -2.97 -1.39 -10.58
CA THR A 45 -2.18 -2.54 -10.15
C THR A 45 -3.07 -3.77 -10.09
N HIS A 46 -2.58 -4.88 -10.61
CA HIS A 46 -3.24 -6.16 -10.46
C HIS A 46 -2.83 -6.83 -9.16
N ASP A 47 -3.85 -7.26 -8.43
CA ASP A 47 -3.77 -8.07 -7.23
C ASP A 47 -4.81 -9.19 -7.41
N GLU A 48 -4.40 -10.45 -7.36
CA GLU A 48 -5.30 -11.59 -7.60
C GLU A 48 -6.17 -11.90 -6.38
N ASN A 49 -5.62 -11.66 -5.19
CA ASN A 49 -6.20 -12.06 -3.91
C ASN A 49 -6.92 -10.90 -3.19
N ASN A 50 -6.94 -9.70 -3.78
CA ASN A 50 -7.48 -8.48 -3.16
C ASN A 50 -6.95 -8.27 -1.73
N GLN A 51 -5.66 -8.51 -1.52
CA GLN A 51 -4.99 -8.35 -0.24
C GLN A 51 -4.77 -6.87 0.12
N LEU A 52 -4.75 -5.99 -0.89
CA LEU A 52 -4.49 -4.57 -0.71
C LEU A 52 -5.64 -3.85 -0.02
N ARG A 53 -5.29 -3.08 1.01
CA ARG A 53 -6.19 -2.19 1.74
C ARG A 53 -5.90 -0.72 1.40
N LEU A 54 -6.77 0.17 1.87
CA LEU A 54 -6.58 1.60 1.71
C LEU A 54 -5.35 2.07 2.51
N GLU A 55 -4.60 3.02 1.95
CA GLU A 55 -3.41 3.62 2.59
C GLU A 55 -2.24 2.65 2.82
N ASP A 56 -2.26 1.47 2.21
CA ASP A 56 -1.10 0.57 2.20
C ASP A 56 0.05 1.17 1.38
N LEU A 57 1.27 1.02 1.89
CA LEU A 57 2.50 1.35 1.17
C LEU A 57 2.98 0.10 0.45
N VAL A 58 3.02 0.16 -0.88
CA VAL A 58 3.21 -1.01 -1.75
C VAL A 58 4.33 -0.79 -2.75
N LEU A 59 4.99 -1.89 -3.10
CA LEU A 59 5.94 -1.99 -4.18
C LEU A 59 5.28 -2.70 -5.35
N ILE A 60 5.20 -2.00 -6.48
CA ILE A 60 4.59 -2.48 -7.73
C ILE A 60 5.65 -2.69 -8.79
N ARG A 61 5.51 -3.73 -9.60
CA ARG A 61 6.43 -4.04 -10.71
C ARG A 61 5.72 -3.97 -12.05
N ASN A 62 6.48 -3.72 -13.12
CA ASN A 62 5.96 -3.83 -14.48
C ASN A 62 5.59 -5.29 -14.81
N CYS A 63 4.53 -5.48 -15.60
CA CYS A 63 4.11 -6.79 -16.06
C CYS A 63 3.63 -6.74 -17.52
N ARG A 64 3.32 -7.91 -18.09
CA ARG A 64 2.58 -7.99 -19.35
C ARG A 64 1.25 -7.23 -19.25
N PRO A 65 0.73 -6.64 -20.32
CA PRO A 65 -0.57 -5.98 -20.28
C PRO A 65 -1.66 -6.99 -19.86
N LEU A 66 -2.36 -6.69 -18.77
CA LEU A 66 -3.48 -7.50 -18.27
C LEU A 66 -4.83 -6.91 -18.73
N SER A 67 -4.85 -5.61 -19.01
CA SER A 67 -5.97 -4.86 -19.56
C SER A 67 -5.42 -3.62 -20.28
N ALA A 68 -6.28 -2.83 -20.93
CA ALA A 68 -5.90 -1.61 -21.66
C ALA A 68 -5.00 -0.67 -20.84
N ARG A 69 -5.30 -0.51 -19.53
CA ARG A 69 -4.59 0.39 -18.61
C ARG A 69 -3.81 -0.31 -17.49
N LYS A 70 -4.03 -1.62 -17.27
CA LYS A 70 -3.40 -2.40 -16.19
C LYS A 70 -2.11 -3.06 -16.70
N ARG A 71 -0.97 -2.52 -16.31
CA ARG A 71 0.38 -2.97 -16.73
C ARG A 71 1.34 -3.13 -15.55
N PHE A 72 0.81 -3.13 -14.33
CA PHE A 72 1.57 -3.29 -13.10
C PHE A 72 0.96 -4.40 -12.24
N MET A 73 1.83 -5.15 -11.56
CA MET A 73 1.46 -6.19 -10.59
C MET A 73 1.98 -5.81 -9.20
N LEU A 74 1.26 -6.26 -8.17
CA LEU A 74 1.73 -6.20 -6.80
C LEU A 74 2.94 -7.13 -6.62
N GLU A 75 4.02 -6.63 -6.04
CA GLU A 75 5.21 -7.41 -5.73
C GLU A 75 5.39 -7.58 -4.22
N LYS A 76 5.32 -6.48 -3.46
CA LYS A 76 5.48 -6.51 -2.01
C LYS A 76 4.63 -5.45 -1.32
N ILE A 77 4.01 -5.82 -0.20
CA ILE A 77 3.40 -4.88 0.73
C ILE A 77 4.48 -4.49 1.74
N LEU A 78 4.78 -3.20 1.84
CA LEU A 78 5.85 -2.67 2.70
C LEU A 78 5.30 -2.24 4.06
N LYS A 79 4.16 -1.54 4.07
CA LYS A 79 3.51 -1.09 5.29
C LYS A 79 2.00 -1.22 5.15
N SER A 80 1.36 -1.79 6.17
CA SER A 80 -0.11 -1.90 6.24
C SER A 80 -0.64 -1.33 7.55
N PRO A 81 -1.17 -0.09 7.55
CA PRO A 81 -1.58 0.60 8.77
C PRO A 81 -2.71 -0.14 9.51
N GLU A 82 -3.64 -0.78 8.80
CA GLU A 82 -4.72 -1.54 9.45
C GLU A 82 -4.21 -2.78 10.18
N THR A 83 -3.21 -3.47 9.62
CA THR A 83 -2.63 -4.66 10.26
C THR A 83 -1.87 -4.27 11.51
N GLU A 84 -1.12 -3.16 11.46
CA GLU A 84 -0.43 -2.60 12.63
C GLU A 84 -1.42 -2.24 13.74
N ARG A 85 -2.54 -1.58 13.42
CA ARG A 85 -3.60 -1.26 14.40
C ARG A 85 -4.20 -2.51 15.04
N ALA A 86 -4.52 -3.52 14.23
CA ALA A 86 -5.07 -4.78 14.75
C ALA A 86 -4.12 -5.48 15.72
N VAL A 87 -2.82 -5.51 15.40
CA VAL A 87 -1.79 -6.08 16.29
C VAL A 87 -1.69 -5.30 17.59
N VAL A 88 -1.74 -3.96 17.54
CA VAL A 88 -1.71 -3.12 18.74
C VAL A 88 -2.93 -3.39 19.63
N HIS A 89 -4.13 -3.47 19.05
CA HIS A 89 -5.35 -3.77 19.80
C HIS A 89 -5.32 -5.17 20.42
N ALA A 90 -4.79 -6.17 19.72
CA ALA A 90 -4.63 -7.53 20.25
C ALA A 90 -3.68 -7.55 21.45
N LYS A 91 -2.51 -6.90 21.34
CA LYS A 91 -1.55 -6.78 22.46
C LYS A 91 -2.14 -6.06 23.66
N GLN A 92 -2.85 -4.96 23.44
CA GLN A 92 -3.52 -4.21 24.51
C GLN A 92 -4.60 -5.04 25.21
N ALA A 93 -5.29 -5.93 24.49
CA ALA A 93 -6.27 -6.83 25.07
C ALA A 93 -5.58 -7.90 25.94
N GLU A 94 -4.49 -8.50 25.46
CA GLU A 94 -3.70 -9.47 26.22
C GLU A 94 -3.09 -8.85 27.49
N GLU A 95 -2.52 -7.66 27.39
CA GLU A 95 -1.97 -6.91 28.53
C GLU A 95 -3.06 -6.55 29.54
N LYS A 96 -4.26 -6.16 29.08
CA LYS A 96 -5.41 -5.91 29.97
C LYS A 96 -5.92 -7.17 30.66
N VAL A 97 -5.95 -8.31 29.97
CA VAL A 97 -6.34 -9.60 30.55
C VAL A 97 -5.31 -10.08 31.58
N ALA A 98 -4.02 -9.89 31.31
CA ALA A 98 -2.95 -10.23 32.25
C ALA A 98 -2.86 -9.27 33.46
N ALA A 99 -3.31 -8.03 33.32
CA ALA A 99 -3.34 -7.03 34.39
C ALA A 99 -4.61 -7.08 35.26
N LEU A 100 -5.60 -7.93 34.95
CA LEU A 100 -6.68 -8.23 35.88
C LEU A 100 -6.10 -9.03 37.04
N PRO A 101 -5.98 -8.46 38.26
CA PRO A 101 -5.50 -9.22 39.39
C PRO A 101 -6.48 -10.38 39.59
N LEU A 102 -5.97 -11.60 39.71
CA LEU A 102 -6.73 -12.74 40.23
C LEU A 102 -7.13 -12.43 41.67
N SER A 103 -8.15 -11.58 41.85
CA SER A 103 -8.79 -11.33 43.14
C SER A 103 -9.73 -12.50 43.39
N LEU A 104 -9.18 -13.61 43.87
CA LEU A 104 -9.86 -14.68 44.60
C LEU A 104 -8.78 -15.70 45.04
N THR A 105 -8.16 -15.45 46.18
CA THR A 105 -7.67 -16.48 47.10
C THR A 105 -7.83 -15.94 48.52
#